data_AF-A0A8B9FDN0-F1
#
_entry.id   AF-A0A8B9FDN0-F1
#
_cell.length_a   1.000
_cell.length_b   1.000
_cell.length_c   1.000
_cell.angle_alpha   90.00
_cell.angle_beta   90.00
_cell.angle_gamma   90.00
#
_symmetry.space_group_name_H-M   'P 1'
#
loop_
_entity.id
_entity.type
_entity.pdbx_description
1 polymer ?
#
loop_
_entity_poly.entity_id
_entity_poly.type
_entity_poly.pdbx_seq_one_letter_code
_entity_poly.pdbx_strand_id
1 'polypeptide(L)'
;LHGEQSRLSRESPPAPRSRSTASTILAQRLAEEVPQDVASFLYTGDSRELRRANCSGRYELASLAGKSRFTSHPSLHGALDTLTHATNFLNMILQSNKSREQNLQEDLEWYRALIRSLLEGDPNISRAAITFSTEPFSSTPQVFLQASRHESQVLLQDLSSSAHRLANASVETEWFHSLKRKWRPHLHRKVLNMGPRTLENSWKRWESFTADKNHIRWSSPYLECENGNYKPGWLVTLSAAFYGLRPNLLPEFRGVVKVDINLQKVDIDQCSSEGWFSGTHRCHLNNSECMPIKGLGFVLGAYKCICKAGFYDPNIFSVNSFQRKDAENRFSSGELSEEVYTCLPCREGCSYCTDDTPCYAQEDKYLRLAIISFQTLCMLLDFISMLVVYHFRKAKSIRASGLVLLETILFGSLLLYFPVVILYFEPSVFRCVLLRWVRLLGFATVYGTVTLKLHRVLKVFLSRTAQRIPYMTGGRVMRMLAVILLIVFWFLIGWTSAVTQNLERNIPLIGQGQTSDYLIFNMCLIDRWDYMMAVAEFLFLLWGVYLCYAVRTVPSAFHEPRYMAVAVHNELIISAIFHTIRQVICRSSN
;
A
#
# COMPACT_ATOMS: atom_id res chain seq x y z
N LEU A 1 19.20 13.58 48.82
CA LEU A 1 18.34 14.32 47.88
C LEU A 1 17.53 13.30 47.07
N HIS A 2 16.21 13.44 47.15
CA HIS A 2 15.21 12.61 46.49
C HIS A 2 15.35 12.58 44.96
N GLY A 3 14.96 11.45 44.36
CA GLY A 3 14.71 11.30 42.94
C GLY A 3 13.77 10.14 42.69
N GLU A 4 12.47 10.41 42.79
CA GLU A 4 11.35 9.51 42.47
C GLU A 4 11.38 9.03 41.01
N GLN A 5 11.11 7.74 40.82
CA GLN A 5 11.04 7.07 39.53
C GLN A 5 9.56 6.82 39.21
N SER A 6 8.96 7.71 38.43
CA SER A 6 7.58 7.62 37.96
C SER A 6 7.45 6.59 36.82
N ARG A 7 6.76 5.48 37.10
CA ARG A 7 6.25 4.54 36.09
C ARG A 7 5.12 5.21 35.32
N LEU A 8 5.35 5.48 34.03
CA LEU A 8 4.30 5.83 33.08
C LEU A 8 3.84 4.54 32.37
N SER A 9 2.69 3.99 32.80
CA SER A 9 2.01 2.90 32.12
C SER A 9 1.54 3.37 30.75
N ARG A 10 2.10 2.81 29.67
CA ARG A 10 1.55 2.95 28.31
C ARG A 10 0.28 2.12 28.22
N GLU A 11 -0.85 2.78 28.30
CA GLU A 11 -2.17 2.23 27.97
C GLU A 11 -2.20 1.98 26.45
N SER A 12 -2.27 0.72 26.07
CA SER A 12 -2.51 0.27 24.69
C SER A 12 -3.89 0.73 24.23
N PRO A 13 -4.05 1.31 23.03
CA PRO A 13 -5.37 1.67 22.52
C PRO A 13 -6.23 0.41 22.31
N PRO A 14 -7.53 0.44 22.63
CA PRO A 14 -8.38 -0.73 22.49
C PRO A 14 -8.54 -1.09 21.01
N ALA A 15 -8.36 -2.38 20.70
CA ALA A 15 -8.57 -2.96 19.38
C ALA A 15 -9.97 -2.64 18.82
N PRO A 16 -10.11 -2.38 17.50
CA PRO A 16 -11.40 -2.08 16.88
C PRO A 16 -12.19 -3.38 16.66
N ARG A 17 -12.74 -3.97 17.72
CA ARG A 17 -13.49 -5.24 17.66
C ARG A 17 -15.02 -5.12 17.58
N SER A 18 -15.58 -3.92 17.36
CA SER A 18 -17.05 -3.72 17.41
C SER A 18 -17.70 -3.20 16.12
N ARG A 19 -16.95 -2.98 15.02
CA ARG A 19 -17.53 -2.45 13.76
C ARG A 19 -17.86 -3.52 12.72
N SER A 20 -17.11 -4.62 12.66
CA SER A 20 -17.32 -5.65 11.62
C SER A 20 -18.67 -6.34 11.76
N THR A 21 -19.13 -6.60 12.99
CA THR A 21 -20.44 -7.21 13.22
C THR A 21 -21.57 -6.28 12.81
N ALA A 22 -21.47 -4.97 13.08
CA ALA A 22 -22.52 -4.01 12.73
C ALA A 22 -22.71 -3.83 11.21
N SER A 23 -21.63 -3.81 10.43
CA SER A 23 -21.69 -3.70 8.97
C SER A 23 -22.18 -4.98 8.29
N THR A 24 -21.75 -6.16 8.76
CA THR A 24 -22.27 -7.44 8.28
C THR A 24 -23.76 -7.60 8.60
N ILE A 25 -24.19 -7.17 9.80
CA ILE A 25 -25.61 -7.14 10.19
C ILE A 25 -26.41 -6.18 9.29
N LEU A 26 -25.86 -5.03 8.90
CA LEU A 26 -26.55 -4.08 8.01
C LEU A 26 -26.74 -4.67 6.60
N ALA A 27 -25.71 -5.30 6.04
CA ALA A 27 -25.78 -5.95 4.73
C ALA A 27 -26.76 -7.15 4.75
N GLN A 28 -26.78 -7.92 5.84
CA GLN A 28 -27.67 -9.06 6.02
C GLN A 28 -29.13 -8.61 6.23
N ARG A 29 -29.37 -7.52 6.98
CA ARG A 29 -30.71 -6.92 7.10
C ARG A 29 -31.21 -6.28 5.81
N LEU A 30 -30.34 -5.68 5.00
CA LEU A 30 -30.72 -5.17 3.67
C LEU A 30 -31.19 -6.29 2.74
N ALA A 31 -30.68 -7.52 2.93
CA ALA A 31 -31.12 -8.68 2.17
C ALA A 31 -32.44 -9.28 2.70
N GLU A 32 -32.75 -9.13 3.99
CA GLU A 32 -33.95 -9.72 4.64
C GLU A 32 -35.16 -8.77 4.70
N GLU A 33 -34.95 -7.45 4.82
CA GLU A 33 -36.03 -6.46 5.04
C GLU A 33 -36.47 -5.70 3.78
N VAL A 34 -35.74 -5.82 2.65
CA VAL A 34 -36.03 -5.08 1.41
C VAL A 34 -36.80 -5.96 0.41
N PRO A 35 -37.95 -5.51 -0.13
CA PRO A 35 -38.66 -6.22 -1.19
C PRO A 35 -37.74 -6.51 -2.37
N GLN A 36 -37.85 -7.70 -2.95
CA GLN A 36 -36.93 -8.18 -3.98
C GLN A 36 -36.85 -7.24 -5.20
N ASP A 37 -37.98 -6.66 -5.62
CA ASP A 37 -38.04 -5.69 -6.74
C ASP A 37 -37.34 -4.35 -6.41
N VAL A 38 -37.35 -3.94 -5.13
CA VAL A 38 -36.66 -2.73 -4.66
C VAL A 38 -35.16 -2.99 -4.52
N ALA A 39 -34.80 -4.18 -4.03
CA ALA A 39 -33.41 -4.62 -3.95
C ALA A 39 -32.81 -4.76 -5.36
N SER A 40 -33.53 -5.35 -6.32
CA SER A 40 -33.06 -5.48 -7.70
C SER A 40 -32.80 -4.10 -8.33
N PHE A 41 -33.72 -3.14 -8.14
CA PHE A 41 -33.50 -1.75 -8.59
C PHE A 41 -32.28 -1.10 -7.92
N LEU A 42 -32.06 -1.35 -6.62
CA LEU A 42 -30.93 -0.77 -5.88
C LEU A 42 -29.57 -1.33 -6.35
N TYR A 43 -29.51 -2.59 -6.80
CA TYR A 43 -28.27 -3.21 -7.30
C TYR A 43 -28.05 -3.06 -8.81
N THR A 44 -29.11 -2.93 -9.61
CA THR A 44 -29.01 -2.89 -11.09
C THR A 44 -29.27 -1.51 -11.67
N GLY A 45 -30.02 -0.65 -10.98
CA GLY A 45 -30.55 0.59 -11.52
C GLY A 45 -31.65 0.42 -12.58
N ASP A 46 -32.12 -0.80 -12.87
CA ASP A 46 -33.15 -1.01 -13.90
C ASP A 46 -34.56 -0.73 -13.38
N SER A 47 -35.20 0.29 -13.96
CA SER A 47 -36.54 0.73 -13.59
C SER A 47 -37.68 -0.19 -14.06
N ARG A 48 -37.41 -1.19 -14.92
CA ARG A 48 -38.45 -2.02 -15.54
C ARG A 48 -39.20 -2.91 -14.56
N GLU A 49 -38.48 -3.57 -13.65
CA GLU A 49 -39.07 -4.45 -12.63
C GLU A 49 -39.83 -3.61 -11.59
N LEU A 50 -39.21 -2.51 -11.15
CA LEU A 50 -39.78 -1.62 -10.14
C LEU A 50 -41.15 -1.03 -10.56
N ARG A 51 -41.31 -0.65 -11.84
CA ARG A 51 -42.58 -0.09 -12.35
C ARG A 51 -43.73 -1.10 -12.36
N ARG A 52 -43.44 -2.40 -12.36
CA ARG A 52 -44.44 -3.48 -12.34
C ARG A 52 -44.82 -3.90 -10.92
N ALA A 53 -44.03 -3.50 -9.93
CA ALA A 53 -44.25 -3.85 -8.54
C ALA A 53 -45.36 -2.96 -7.95
N ASN A 54 -46.33 -3.60 -7.32
CA ASN A 54 -47.43 -2.93 -6.64
C ASN A 54 -46.97 -2.40 -5.27
N CYS A 55 -47.37 -1.19 -4.93
CA CYS A 55 -47.06 -0.55 -3.66
C CYS A 55 -48.33 -0.03 -2.98
N SER A 56 -48.37 -0.09 -1.64
CA SER A 56 -49.46 0.46 -0.83
C SER A 56 -49.16 1.86 -0.31
N GLY A 57 -47.88 2.25 -0.27
CA GLY A 57 -47.42 3.53 0.24
C GLY A 57 -45.93 3.73 -0.03
N ARG A 58 -45.39 4.87 0.41
CA ARG A 58 -43.96 5.20 0.25
C ARG A 58 -43.08 4.15 0.93
N TYR A 59 -41.97 3.79 0.30
CA TYR A 59 -40.99 2.86 0.87
C TYR A 59 -39.75 3.63 1.31
N GLU A 60 -39.44 3.62 2.60
CA GLU A 60 -38.25 4.25 3.18
C GLU A 60 -37.21 3.20 3.54
N LEU A 61 -35.92 3.45 3.27
CA LEU A 61 -34.85 2.62 3.84
C LEU A 61 -34.73 2.89 5.35
N ALA A 62 -35.40 2.06 6.15
CA ALA A 62 -35.47 2.17 7.60
C ALA A 62 -34.12 1.94 8.32
N SER A 63 -33.16 1.27 7.67
CA SER A 63 -31.91 0.81 8.29
C SER A 63 -30.86 1.92 8.56
N LEU A 64 -31.11 3.16 8.13
CA LEU A 64 -30.05 4.17 7.93
C LEU A 64 -30.24 5.47 8.73
N ALA A 65 -31.21 5.50 9.64
CA ALA A 65 -31.51 6.64 10.50
C ALA A 65 -30.51 6.85 11.66
N GLY A 66 -29.24 6.45 11.47
CA GLY A 66 -28.13 6.73 12.36
C GLY A 66 -27.49 8.08 12.01
N LYS A 67 -27.18 8.91 13.02
CA LYS A 67 -26.57 10.25 12.91
C LYS A 67 -25.29 10.27 12.04
N SER A 68 -25.38 10.36 10.73
CA SER A 68 -24.24 10.70 9.87
C SER A 68 -24.34 12.14 9.40
N ARG A 69 -23.20 12.83 9.37
CA ARG A 69 -23.09 14.20 8.86
C ARG A 69 -23.12 14.13 7.34
N PHE A 70 -24.33 14.12 6.76
CA PHE A 70 -24.59 14.04 5.31
C PHE A 70 -24.10 15.27 4.51
N THR A 71 -23.22 16.09 5.09
CA THR A 71 -22.78 17.39 4.58
C THR A 71 -21.66 17.31 3.55
N SER A 72 -21.17 16.12 3.19
CA SER A 72 -19.93 15.94 2.43
C SER A 72 -20.11 15.65 0.93
N HIS A 73 -21.30 15.28 0.43
CA HIS A 73 -21.45 15.00 -1.00
C HIS A 73 -21.60 16.30 -1.82
N PRO A 74 -20.71 16.59 -2.79
CA PRO A 74 -20.68 17.87 -3.51
C PRO A 74 -21.98 18.18 -4.26
N SER A 75 -22.64 17.16 -4.81
CA SER A 75 -23.89 17.32 -5.59
C SER A 75 -25.11 17.73 -4.77
N LEU A 76 -25.04 17.60 -3.44
CA LEU A 76 -26.14 17.95 -2.53
C LEU A 76 -25.93 19.34 -1.87
N HIS A 77 -24.77 19.96 -2.06
CA HIS A 77 -24.47 21.26 -1.44
C HIS A 77 -25.35 22.38 -2.00
N GLY A 78 -25.63 22.37 -3.31
CA GLY A 78 -26.50 23.35 -3.96
C GLY A 78 -27.90 23.36 -3.35
N ALA A 79 -28.54 22.20 -3.26
CA ALA A 79 -29.86 22.05 -2.67
C ALA A 79 -29.89 22.37 -1.16
N LEU A 80 -28.81 22.08 -0.42
CA LEU A 80 -28.69 22.45 0.99
C LEU A 80 -28.59 23.97 1.16
N ASP A 81 -27.81 24.64 0.31
CA ASP A 81 -27.63 26.08 0.33
C ASP A 81 -28.92 26.80 -0.06
N THR A 82 -29.60 26.37 -1.12
CA THR A 82 -30.88 26.96 -1.56
C THR A 82 -31.93 26.87 -0.45
N LEU A 83 -32.06 25.73 0.22
CA LEU A 83 -32.94 25.57 1.38
C LEU A 83 -32.55 26.47 2.55
N THR A 84 -31.25 26.56 2.86
CA THR A 84 -30.74 27.41 3.95
C THR A 84 -31.04 28.88 3.67
N HIS A 85 -30.78 29.34 2.44
CA HIS A 85 -31.04 30.71 2.01
C HIS A 85 -32.54 31.05 2.04
N ALA A 86 -33.41 30.18 1.55
CA ALA A 86 -34.85 30.39 1.63
C ALA A 86 -35.37 30.42 3.07
N THR A 87 -34.86 29.54 3.94
CA THR A 87 -35.24 29.53 5.36
C THR A 87 -34.80 30.82 6.06
N ASN A 88 -33.59 31.29 5.79
CA ASN A 88 -33.08 32.56 6.32
C ASN A 88 -33.86 33.77 5.80
N PHE A 89 -34.25 33.77 4.53
CA PHE A 89 -35.10 34.79 3.94
C PHE A 89 -36.48 34.85 4.62
N LEU A 90 -37.11 33.69 4.84
CA LEU A 90 -38.38 33.60 5.55
C LEU A 90 -38.28 34.06 7.01
N ASN A 91 -37.22 33.65 7.70
CA ASN A 91 -36.92 34.11 9.07
C ASN A 91 -36.80 35.65 9.11
N MET A 92 -36.04 36.26 8.19
CA MET A 92 -35.88 37.72 8.13
C MET A 92 -37.20 38.45 7.88
N ILE A 93 -38.01 37.97 6.92
CA ILE A 93 -39.28 38.61 6.58
C ILE A 93 -40.25 38.56 7.75
N LEU A 94 -40.46 37.38 8.33
CA LEU A 94 -41.40 37.17 9.43
C LEU A 94 -40.96 37.88 10.72
N GLN A 95 -39.65 38.05 10.90
CA GLN A 95 -39.14 38.86 12.00
C GLN A 95 -39.42 40.35 11.75
N SER A 96 -39.12 40.86 10.54
CA SER A 96 -39.16 42.30 10.23
C SER A 96 -40.54 42.92 10.13
N ASN A 97 -41.55 42.16 9.66
CA ASN A 97 -42.83 42.73 9.29
C ASN A 97 -44.01 41.93 9.89
N LYS A 98 -44.59 42.47 10.98
CA LYS A 98 -45.72 41.87 11.69
C LYS A 98 -47.03 41.91 10.90
N SER A 99 -47.20 42.80 9.92
CA SER A 99 -48.46 42.90 9.16
C SER A 99 -48.64 41.74 8.18
N ARG A 100 -47.54 41.14 7.69
CA ARG A 100 -47.57 39.98 6.78
C ARG A 100 -48.02 38.69 7.46
N GLU A 101 -47.95 38.62 8.79
CA GLU A 101 -48.53 37.49 9.55
C GLU A 101 -50.08 37.54 9.55
N GLN A 102 -50.69 38.71 9.32
CA GLN A 102 -52.14 38.89 9.36
C GLN A 102 -52.81 38.69 7.99
N ASN A 103 -52.11 38.97 6.88
CA ASN A 103 -52.62 38.85 5.50
C ASN A 103 -51.91 37.76 4.68
N LEU A 104 -51.86 36.52 5.20
CA LEU A 104 -51.22 35.39 4.52
C LEU A 104 -51.78 35.09 3.11
N GLN A 105 -53.06 35.40 2.88
CA GLN A 105 -53.72 35.16 1.60
C GLN A 105 -53.30 36.15 0.50
N GLU A 106 -52.97 37.40 0.87
CA GLU A 106 -52.50 38.42 -0.07
C GLU A 106 -51.02 38.18 -0.45
N ASP A 107 -50.25 37.60 0.46
CA ASP A 107 -48.84 37.26 0.26
C ASP A 107 -48.62 35.89 -0.44
N LEU A 108 -49.69 35.20 -0.82
CA LEU A 108 -49.62 33.86 -1.40
C LEU A 108 -48.79 33.81 -2.69
N GLU A 109 -48.88 34.84 -3.54
CA GLU A 109 -48.12 34.94 -4.79
C GLU A 109 -46.60 35.07 -4.54
N TRP A 110 -46.18 35.74 -3.46
CA TRP A 110 -44.77 35.80 -3.07
C TRP A 110 -44.23 34.43 -2.67
N TYR A 111 -45.01 33.66 -1.91
CA TYR A 111 -44.61 32.31 -1.50
C TYR A 111 -44.61 31.34 -2.69
N ARG A 112 -45.54 31.48 -3.65
CA ARG A 112 -45.51 30.74 -4.91
C ARG A 112 -44.23 31.03 -5.70
N ALA A 113 -43.84 32.30 -5.82
CA ALA A 113 -42.59 32.69 -6.47
C ALA A 113 -41.36 32.13 -5.76
N LEU A 114 -41.35 32.12 -4.42
CA LEU A 114 -40.24 31.57 -3.63
C LEU A 114 -40.03 30.07 -3.87
N ILE A 115 -41.11 29.26 -3.80
CA ILE A 115 -41.00 27.81 -3.99
C ILE A 115 -40.62 27.47 -5.44
N ARG A 116 -41.15 28.23 -6.40
CA ARG A 116 -40.75 28.10 -7.81
C ARG A 116 -39.25 28.38 -7.98
N SER A 117 -38.75 29.46 -7.40
CA SER A 117 -37.33 29.83 -7.42
C SER A 117 -36.45 28.77 -6.76
N LEU A 118 -36.90 28.18 -5.63
CA LEU A 118 -36.21 27.06 -4.98
C LEU A 118 -36.07 25.85 -5.90
N LEU A 119 -37.14 25.49 -6.61
CA LEU A 119 -37.15 24.36 -7.54
C LEU A 119 -36.29 24.63 -8.79
N GLU A 120 -36.32 25.85 -9.32
CA GLU A 120 -35.55 26.26 -10.51
C GLU A 120 -34.06 26.49 -10.21
N GLY A 121 -33.71 26.81 -8.95
CA GLY A 121 -32.35 27.13 -8.52
C GLY A 121 -31.38 25.93 -8.50
N ASP A 122 -31.87 24.70 -8.34
CA ASP A 122 -31.04 23.48 -8.41
C ASP A 122 -31.75 22.38 -9.24
N PRO A 123 -31.11 21.84 -10.30
CA PRO A 123 -31.71 20.82 -11.15
C PRO A 123 -31.93 19.47 -10.46
N ASN A 124 -31.26 19.20 -9.33
CA ASN A 124 -31.43 17.98 -8.56
C ASN A 124 -32.71 18.02 -7.70
N ILE A 125 -33.30 19.21 -7.49
CA ILE A 125 -34.55 19.34 -6.75
C ILE A 125 -35.72 18.89 -7.65
N SER A 126 -36.45 17.89 -7.18
CA SER A 126 -37.63 17.33 -7.84
C SER A 126 -38.94 17.96 -7.36
N ARG A 127 -38.99 18.34 -6.08
CA ARG A 127 -40.15 18.95 -5.44
C ARG A 127 -39.72 19.91 -4.34
N ALA A 128 -40.45 21.00 -4.19
CA ALA A 128 -40.29 21.92 -3.07
C ALA A 128 -41.67 22.23 -2.50
N ALA A 129 -41.79 22.34 -1.18
CA ALA A 129 -43.06 22.70 -0.54
C ALA A 129 -42.84 23.56 0.70
N ILE A 130 -43.81 24.42 0.97
CA ILE A 130 -43.85 25.24 2.18
C ILE A 130 -45.15 25.00 2.92
N THR A 131 -45.04 24.95 4.24
CA THR A 131 -46.20 24.85 5.15
C THR A 131 -46.17 26.00 6.13
N PHE A 132 -47.32 26.65 6.35
CA PHE A 132 -47.49 27.69 7.37
C PHE A 132 -48.54 27.29 8.41
N SER A 133 -48.25 27.64 9.67
CA SER A 133 -49.12 27.46 10.83
C SER A 133 -49.12 28.77 11.63
N THR A 134 -50.26 29.45 11.65
CA THR A 134 -50.45 30.69 12.44
C THR A 134 -50.68 30.40 13.91
N GLU A 135 -51.36 29.30 14.22
CA GLU A 135 -51.63 28.86 15.58
C GLU A 135 -50.60 27.84 16.08
N PRO A 136 -50.03 28.01 17.29
CA PRO A 136 -49.06 27.08 17.84
C PRO A 136 -49.67 25.71 18.18
N PHE A 137 -50.98 25.64 18.47
CA PHE A 137 -51.67 24.43 18.91
C PHE A 137 -52.44 23.68 17.82
N SER A 138 -52.62 24.25 16.63
CA SER A 138 -53.31 23.55 15.54
C SER A 138 -52.43 22.44 14.94
N SER A 139 -53.07 21.33 14.58
CA SER A 139 -52.41 20.19 13.91
C SER A 139 -52.36 20.36 12.39
N THR A 140 -53.19 21.24 11.82
CA THR A 140 -53.35 21.43 10.38
C THR A 140 -52.66 22.72 9.90
N PRO A 141 -51.78 22.65 8.88
CA PRO A 141 -51.22 23.85 8.27
C PRO A 141 -52.33 24.62 7.52
N GLN A 142 -52.34 25.95 7.65
CA GLN A 142 -53.31 26.81 6.97
C GLN A 142 -52.95 27.05 5.50
N VAL A 143 -51.65 27.06 5.19
CA VAL A 143 -51.15 27.17 3.81
C VAL A 143 -50.23 26.00 3.55
N PHE A 144 -50.48 25.26 2.48
CA PHE A 144 -49.62 24.21 1.96
C PHE A 144 -49.45 24.37 0.45
N LEU A 145 -48.32 24.95 0.05
CA LEU A 145 -47.96 25.13 -1.35
C LEU A 145 -46.88 24.13 -1.73
N GLN A 146 -47.01 23.55 -2.92
CA GLN A 146 -46.08 22.57 -3.46
C GLN A 146 -45.76 22.91 -4.91
N ALA A 147 -44.47 22.92 -5.27
CA ALA A 147 -44.02 22.92 -6.64
C ALA A 147 -43.33 21.59 -6.95
N SER A 148 -43.69 20.95 -8.05
CA SER A 148 -43.04 19.72 -8.53
C SER A 148 -42.58 19.88 -9.97
N ARG A 149 -41.49 19.18 -10.31
CA ARG A 149 -40.94 19.14 -11.66
C ARG A 149 -41.48 17.91 -12.38
N HIS A 150 -42.25 18.12 -13.45
CA HIS A 150 -42.79 17.05 -14.30
C HIS A 150 -42.33 17.26 -15.75
N GLU A 151 -41.53 16.33 -16.29
CA GLU A 151 -41.15 16.29 -17.72
C GLU A 151 -40.75 17.65 -18.33
N SER A 152 -39.98 18.46 -17.60
CA SER A 152 -39.50 19.83 -17.89
C SER A 152 -40.40 21.02 -17.54
N GLN A 153 -41.63 20.80 -17.09
CA GLN A 153 -42.53 21.86 -16.59
C GLN A 153 -42.56 21.90 -15.06
N VAL A 154 -42.73 23.10 -14.51
CA VAL A 154 -42.94 23.32 -13.07
C VAL A 154 -44.43 23.42 -12.79
N LEU A 155 -44.97 22.43 -12.09
CA LEU A 155 -46.36 22.40 -11.66
C LEU A 155 -46.45 22.98 -10.24
N LEU A 156 -47.18 24.08 -10.08
CA LEU A 156 -47.53 24.64 -8.78
C LEU A 156 -48.92 24.17 -8.36
N GLN A 157 -49.00 23.61 -7.16
CA GLN A 157 -50.24 23.14 -6.54
C GLN A 157 -50.44 23.84 -5.19
N ASP A 158 -51.67 24.29 -4.99
CA ASP A 158 -52.14 24.76 -3.69
C ASP A 158 -52.98 23.66 -3.04
N LEU A 159 -52.41 23.04 -2.02
CA LEU A 159 -52.98 21.88 -1.32
C LEU A 159 -53.55 22.29 0.05
N SER A 160 -53.72 23.59 0.30
CA SER A 160 -54.22 24.15 1.56
C SER A 160 -55.63 23.65 1.89
N SER A 161 -56.51 23.50 0.90
CA SER A 161 -57.88 22.98 1.08
C SER A 161 -57.93 21.47 1.38
N SER A 162 -56.94 20.71 0.89
CA SER A 162 -56.75 19.28 1.18
C SER A 162 -55.92 18.99 2.43
N ALA A 163 -55.35 20.02 3.07
CA ALA A 163 -54.50 19.88 4.25
C ALA A 163 -55.20 19.19 5.42
N HIS A 164 -56.53 19.36 5.55
CA HIS A 164 -57.34 18.67 6.56
C HIS A 164 -57.41 17.14 6.35
N ARG A 165 -57.31 16.63 5.11
CA ARG A 165 -57.23 15.18 4.83
C ARG A 165 -55.80 14.65 5.04
N LEU A 166 -54.80 15.46 4.72
CA LEU A 166 -53.38 15.15 4.93
C LEU A 166 -52.98 15.08 6.40
N ALA A 167 -53.69 15.80 7.29
CA ALA A 167 -53.49 15.73 8.75
C ALA A 167 -53.85 14.35 9.34
N ASN A 168 -54.71 13.56 8.67
CA ASN A 168 -55.09 12.21 9.09
C ASN A 168 -54.20 11.11 8.46
N ALA A 169 -53.36 11.46 7.47
CA ALA A 169 -52.35 10.57 6.88
C ALA A 169 -51.03 10.73 7.67
N SER A 170 -50.88 9.95 8.74
CA SER A 170 -49.84 10.10 9.77
C SER A 170 -48.40 10.08 9.24
N VAL A 171 -48.15 9.42 8.10
CA VAL A 171 -46.82 9.22 7.52
C VAL A 171 -46.38 10.43 6.70
N GLU A 172 -47.28 11.06 5.93
CA GLU A 172 -46.97 12.21 5.07
C GLU A 172 -46.81 13.54 5.80
N THR A 173 -47.30 13.66 7.03
CA THR A 173 -47.17 14.87 7.88
C THR A 173 -46.21 14.69 9.05
N GLU A 174 -45.61 13.51 9.21
CA GLU A 174 -44.72 13.19 10.34
C GLU A 174 -43.51 14.13 10.41
N TRP A 175 -42.95 14.54 9.27
CA TRP A 175 -41.83 15.49 9.19
C TRP A 175 -42.18 16.86 9.82
N PHE A 176 -43.38 17.38 9.57
CA PHE A 176 -43.88 18.64 10.13
C PHE A 176 -44.07 18.52 11.64
N HIS A 177 -44.75 17.45 12.09
CA HIS A 177 -44.97 17.20 13.52
C HIS A 177 -43.69 16.84 14.27
N SER A 178 -42.71 16.20 13.63
CA SER A 178 -41.40 15.86 14.20
C SER A 178 -40.57 17.11 14.46
N LEU A 179 -40.51 18.04 13.49
CA LEU A 179 -39.85 19.33 13.64
C LEU A 179 -40.53 20.23 14.68
N LYS A 180 -41.88 20.19 14.74
CA LYS A 180 -42.66 20.90 15.75
C LYS A 180 -42.42 20.35 17.17
N ARG A 181 -42.29 19.01 17.34
CA ARG A 181 -42.07 18.35 18.66
C ARG A 181 -40.64 18.43 19.19
N LYS A 182 -39.61 18.42 18.32
CA LYS A 182 -38.18 18.38 18.74
C LYS A 182 -37.56 19.75 19.06
N TRP A 183 -38.33 20.84 19.04
CA TRP A 183 -37.77 22.17 19.27
C TRP A 183 -37.34 22.37 20.73
N ARG A 184 -36.06 22.74 20.92
CA ARG A 184 -35.50 23.29 22.16
C ARG A 184 -34.77 24.61 21.86
N PRO A 185 -34.73 25.58 22.78
CA PRO A 185 -34.27 26.95 22.55
C PRO A 185 -32.74 27.06 22.53
N HIS A 186 -32.08 26.49 21.51
CA HIS A 186 -30.65 26.67 21.27
C HIS A 186 -30.40 27.22 19.85
N LEU A 187 -31.10 28.30 19.48
CA LEU A 187 -30.66 29.11 18.33
C LEU A 187 -29.45 29.95 18.73
N HIS A 188 -28.40 29.88 17.92
CA HIS A 188 -27.22 30.72 18.12
C HIS A 188 -27.57 32.18 17.77
N ARG A 189 -27.46 33.05 18.78
CA ARG A 189 -27.62 34.50 18.67
C ARG A 189 -26.47 35.07 17.83
N LYS A 190 -26.72 35.45 16.58
CA LYS A 190 -25.74 36.18 15.76
C LYS A 190 -26.19 37.63 15.63
N VAL A 191 -25.44 38.54 16.27
CA VAL A 191 -25.64 39.98 16.15
C VAL A 191 -25.02 40.43 14.82
N LEU A 192 -25.84 40.89 13.88
CA LEU A 192 -25.38 41.53 12.66
C LEU A 192 -24.90 42.95 13.00
N ASN A 193 -23.58 43.17 13.02
CA ASN A 193 -23.00 44.51 13.02
C ASN A 193 -22.93 45.00 11.57
N MET A 194 -23.86 45.84 11.13
CA MET A 194 -23.59 46.75 10.02
C MET A 194 -22.80 47.95 10.56
N GLY A 195 -21.59 48.17 10.05
CA GLY A 195 -20.91 49.47 10.13
C GLY A 195 -21.16 50.30 8.86
N PRO A 196 -20.67 51.55 8.74
CA PRO A 196 -19.98 52.39 9.71
C PRO A 196 -20.88 53.49 10.31
N ARG A 197 -20.47 53.98 11.49
CA ARG A 197 -21.17 55.01 12.27
C ARG A 197 -21.10 56.38 11.57
N THR A 198 -22.19 56.83 10.97
CA THR A 198 -22.47 58.27 10.86
C THR A 198 -23.98 58.53 10.84
N LEU A 199 -24.39 59.37 11.80
CA LEU A 199 -25.61 60.16 11.89
C LEU A 199 -26.93 59.46 12.31
N GLU A 200 -27.32 59.79 13.54
CA GLU A 200 -28.65 59.78 14.17
C GLU A 200 -29.83 59.31 13.31
N ASN A 201 -30.39 58.15 13.66
CA ASN A 201 -31.80 58.00 14.04
C ASN A 201 -32.07 56.60 14.60
N SER A 202 -32.94 56.54 15.60
CA SER A 202 -33.38 55.37 16.38
C SER A 202 -33.83 54.18 15.52
N TRP A 203 -32.91 53.28 15.17
CA TRP A 203 -33.22 51.95 14.68
C TRP A 203 -32.77 50.94 15.74
N LYS A 204 -33.75 50.32 16.41
CA LYS A 204 -33.54 49.28 17.42
C LYS A 204 -32.53 48.26 16.89
N ARG A 205 -31.51 47.95 17.70
CA ARG A 205 -30.59 46.81 17.53
C ARG A 205 -31.40 45.56 17.20
N TRP A 206 -31.41 45.17 15.92
CA TRP A 206 -32.25 44.09 15.41
C TRP A 206 -31.51 42.75 15.57
N GLU A 207 -31.99 41.91 16.47
CA GLU A 207 -31.46 40.56 16.68
C GLU A 207 -32.18 39.61 15.72
N SER A 208 -31.54 39.24 14.61
CA SER A 208 -32.10 38.24 13.69
C SER A 208 -31.61 36.84 14.02
N PHE A 209 -32.55 35.91 14.07
CA PHE A 209 -32.30 34.49 14.21
C PHE A 209 -32.08 33.85 12.83
N THR A 210 -30.86 33.38 12.56
CA THR A 210 -30.49 32.70 11.32
C THR A 210 -30.37 31.19 11.54
N ALA A 211 -30.88 30.42 10.58
CA ALA A 211 -30.77 28.98 10.54
C ALA A 211 -29.37 28.57 10.06
N ASP A 212 -28.64 27.85 10.90
CA ASP A 212 -27.38 27.19 10.55
C ASP A 212 -27.65 25.86 9.81
N LYS A 213 -26.75 25.45 8.91
CA LYS A 213 -26.85 24.22 8.09
C LYS A 213 -27.05 22.96 8.93
N ASN A 214 -26.57 22.98 10.18
CA ASN A 214 -26.69 21.89 11.15
C ASN A 214 -28.12 21.64 11.67
N HIS A 215 -29.05 22.58 11.47
CA HIS A 215 -30.45 22.45 11.90
C HIS A 215 -31.34 21.80 10.84
N ILE A 216 -30.82 21.55 9.63
CA ILE A 216 -31.56 20.90 8.55
C ILE A 216 -31.72 19.42 8.85
N ARG A 217 -32.96 18.93 8.73
CA ARG A 217 -33.30 17.52 8.93
C ARG A 217 -33.32 16.78 7.59
N TRP A 218 -32.60 15.67 7.56
CA TRP A 218 -32.56 14.72 6.46
C TRP A 218 -33.54 13.57 6.73
N SER A 219 -34.29 13.16 5.71
CA SER A 219 -35.01 11.89 5.73
C SER A 219 -34.09 10.73 5.30
N SER A 220 -34.54 9.50 5.51
CA SER A 220 -33.97 8.34 4.81
C SER A 220 -34.29 8.43 3.30
N PRO A 221 -33.47 7.84 2.41
CA PRO A 221 -33.81 7.70 1.00
C PRO A 221 -35.08 6.87 0.85
N TYR A 222 -35.97 7.29 -0.04
CA TYR A 222 -37.27 6.65 -0.23
C TYR A 222 -37.69 6.60 -1.71
N LEU A 223 -38.64 5.70 -1.99
CA LEU A 223 -39.34 5.59 -3.27
C LEU A 223 -40.78 6.07 -3.12
N GLU A 224 -41.24 6.85 -4.10
CA GLU A 224 -42.63 7.29 -4.17
C GLU A 224 -43.52 6.18 -4.73
N CYS A 225 -44.71 6.07 -4.14
CA CYS A 225 -45.77 5.18 -4.61
C CYS A 225 -46.89 6.05 -5.18
N GLU A 226 -47.14 5.96 -6.48
CA GLU A 226 -48.15 6.75 -7.19
C GLU A 226 -49.13 5.80 -7.88
N ASN A 227 -50.42 5.93 -7.59
CA ASN A 227 -51.49 5.08 -8.13
C ASN A 227 -51.23 3.56 -7.94
N GLY A 228 -50.58 3.18 -6.85
CA GLY A 228 -50.29 1.79 -6.52
C GLY A 228 -49.04 1.22 -7.20
N ASN A 229 -48.25 2.02 -7.93
CA ASN A 229 -46.98 1.59 -8.54
C ASN A 229 -45.80 2.45 -8.06
N TYR A 230 -44.61 1.85 -7.96
CA TYR A 230 -43.41 2.60 -7.60
C TYR A 230 -42.92 3.49 -8.74
N LYS A 231 -42.59 4.73 -8.40
CA LYS A 231 -41.94 5.67 -9.31
C LYS A 231 -40.42 5.45 -9.29
N PRO A 232 -39.76 5.26 -10.44
CA PRO A 232 -38.32 5.03 -10.49
C PRO A 232 -37.56 6.31 -10.18
N GLY A 233 -36.96 6.36 -9.00
CA GLY A 233 -36.16 7.50 -8.56
C GLY A 233 -36.08 7.55 -7.05
N TRP A 234 -34.89 7.24 -6.52
CA TRP A 234 -34.58 7.48 -5.11
C TRP A 234 -34.63 8.97 -4.79
N LEU A 235 -35.44 9.33 -3.80
CA LEU A 235 -35.56 10.71 -3.31
C LEU A 235 -35.09 10.81 -1.87
N VAL A 236 -34.64 12.00 -1.48
CA VAL A 236 -34.42 12.38 -0.08
C VAL A 236 -35.05 13.73 0.20
N THR A 237 -35.72 13.86 1.35
CA THR A 237 -36.34 15.11 1.79
C THR A 237 -35.39 15.82 2.74
N LEU A 238 -35.07 17.07 2.39
CA LEU A 238 -34.51 18.06 3.30
C LEU A 238 -35.62 18.92 3.87
N SER A 239 -35.60 19.15 5.17
CA SER A 239 -36.59 20.01 5.84
C SER A 239 -35.94 20.96 6.82
N ALA A 240 -36.40 22.21 6.78
CA ALA A 240 -35.93 23.30 7.62
C ALA A 240 -37.13 24.09 8.17
N ALA A 241 -37.14 24.30 9.48
CA ALA A 241 -38.17 25.10 10.14
C ALA A 241 -37.80 26.58 10.11
N PHE A 242 -38.81 27.43 9.95
CA PHE A 242 -38.68 28.88 10.07
C PHE A 242 -39.58 29.43 11.18
N TYR A 243 -39.17 30.57 11.73
CA TYR A 243 -39.67 31.12 12.98
C TYR A 243 -40.02 32.60 12.84
N GLY A 244 -41.16 32.98 13.42
CA GLY A 244 -41.57 34.37 13.64
C GLY A 244 -41.20 34.84 15.05
N LEU A 245 -41.52 36.10 15.38
CA LEU A 245 -41.24 36.69 16.69
C LEU A 245 -42.53 37.01 17.45
N ARG A 246 -42.63 36.51 18.69
CA ARG A 246 -43.68 36.94 19.62
C ARG A 246 -43.50 38.40 20.06
N PRO A 247 -44.55 39.04 20.63
CA PRO A 247 -44.43 40.35 21.27
C PRO A 247 -43.29 40.45 22.30
N ASN A 248 -42.96 39.32 22.96
CA ASN A 248 -41.88 39.19 23.95
C ASN A 248 -40.50 38.86 23.35
N LEU A 249 -40.31 39.02 22.03
CA LEU A 249 -39.05 38.74 21.29
C LEU A 249 -38.60 37.26 21.33
N LEU A 250 -39.48 36.34 21.71
CA LEU A 250 -39.19 34.90 21.66
C LEU A 250 -39.52 34.34 20.27
N PRO A 251 -38.66 33.48 19.70
CA PRO A 251 -38.94 32.82 18.43
C PRO A 251 -40.11 31.84 18.58
N GLU A 252 -41.06 31.93 17.66
CA GLU A 252 -42.23 31.06 17.57
C GLU A 252 -42.22 30.32 16.24
N PHE A 253 -42.47 29.01 16.29
CA PHE A 253 -42.54 28.18 15.09
C PHE A 253 -43.70 28.64 14.19
N ARG A 254 -43.39 28.98 12.94
CA ARG A 254 -44.39 29.44 11.95
C ARG A 254 -44.59 28.45 10.82
N GLY A 255 -43.62 27.59 10.54
CA GLY A 255 -43.75 26.65 9.44
C GLY A 255 -42.46 25.94 9.08
N VAL A 256 -42.54 25.16 8.01
CA VAL A 256 -41.42 24.36 7.50
C VAL A 256 -41.36 24.48 5.99
N VAL A 257 -40.14 24.65 5.47
CA VAL A 257 -39.81 24.46 4.05
C VAL A 257 -39.23 23.07 3.89
N LYS A 258 -39.72 22.31 2.91
CA LYS A 258 -39.17 21.02 2.53
C LYS A 258 -38.80 20.98 1.05
N VAL A 259 -37.78 20.22 0.72
CA VAL A 259 -37.23 20.05 -0.62
C VAL A 259 -36.90 18.57 -0.82
N ASP A 260 -37.46 17.95 -1.85
CA ASP A 260 -37.20 16.55 -2.22
C ASP A 260 -36.19 16.51 -3.38
N ILE A 261 -35.05 15.87 -3.13
CA ILE A 261 -33.89 15.82 -4.05
C ILE A 261 -33.83 14.46 -4.71
N ASN A 262 -33.59 14.44 -6.02
CA ASN A 262 -33.36 13.21 -6.78
C ASN A 262 -31.93 12.71 -6.60
N LEU A 263 -31.79 11.49 -6.08
CA LEU A 263 -30.52 10.86 -5.78
C LEU A 263 -29.94 10.05 -6.95
N GLN A 264 -30.64 9.85 -8.06
CA GLN A 264 -30.19 8.95 -9.14
C GLN A 264 -28.78 9.25 -9.68
N LYS A 265 -28.34 10.52 -9.64
CA LYS A 265 -27.00 10.95 -10.06
C LYS A 265 -25.95 10.96 -8.94
N VAL A 266 -26.33 10.58 -7.72
CA VAL A 266 -25.47 10.55 -6.54
C VAL A 266 -24.89 9.16 -6.41
N ASP A 267 -23.57 9.05 -6.50
CA ASP A 267 -22.87 7.77 -6.33
C ASP A 267 -22.93 7.31 -4.86
N ILE A 268 -23.06 6.00 -4.66
CA ILE A 268 -22.99 5.39 -3.34
C ILE A 268 -21.55 4.99 -3.03
N ASP A 269 -20.97 5.58 -1.98
CA ASP A 269 -19.66 5.17 -1.46
C ASP A 269 -19.82 4.18 -0.30
N GLN A 270 -19.65 2.88 -0.61
CA GLN A 270 -19.69 1.80 0.39
C GLN A 270 -18.37 1.63 1.15
N CYS A 271 -17.28 2.21 0.64
CA CYS A 271 -15.94 2.14 1.25
C CYS A 271 -15.71 3.24 2.28
N SER A 272 -16.48 4.32 2.22
CA SER A 272 -16.45 5.43 3.19
C SER A 272 -16.88 5.01 4.59
N SER A 273 -16.44 5.77 5.59
CA SER A 273 -16.89 5.67 6.99
C SER A 273 -18.21 6.43 7.25
N GLU A 274 -18.58 7.35 6.37
CA GLU A 274 -19.79 8.17 6.45
C GLU A 274 -20.66 7.97 5.20
N GLY A 275 -21.98 7.82 5.38
CA GLY A 275 -22.94 7.67 4.29
C GLY A 275 -24.05 6.68 4.62
N TRP A 276 -25.05 6.60 3.73
CA TRP A 276 -26.16 5.66 3.83
C TRP A 276 -25.71 4.20 3.75
N PHE A 277 -24.65 3.88 3.03
CA PHE A 277 -24.22 2.49 2.82
C PHE A 277 -22.78 2.26 3.26
N SER A 278 -22.27 3.08 4.18
CA SER A 278 -20.90 2.99 4.68
C SER A 278 -20.62 1.63 5.31
N GLY A 279 -19.51 1.01 4.90
CA GLY A 279 -19.07 -0.28 5.43
C GLY A 279 -19.88 -1.49 4.95
N THR A 280 -20.77 -1.35 3.97
CA THR A 280 -21.53 -2.49 3.39
C THR A 280 -20.76 -3.28 2.32
N HIS A 281 -19.49 -2.94 2.10
CA HIS A 281 -18.64 -3.65 1.14
C HIS A 281 -18.35 -5.09 1.60
N ARG A 282 -18.13 -6.00 0.65
CA ARG A 282 -17.78 -7.41 0.90
C ARG A 282 -16.27 -7.66 0.92
N CYS A 283 -15.44 -6.62 0.76
CA CYS A 283 -13.98 -6.76 0.80
C CYS A 283 -13.48 -7.21 2.18
N HIS A 284 -12.51 -8.13 2.21
CA HIS A 284 -11.83 -8.54 3.43
C HIS A 284 -10.89 -7.46 3.96
N LEU A 285 -11.13 -6.99 5.19
CA LEU A 285 -10.38 -5.87 5.79
C LEU A 285 -8.88 -6.15 6.01
N ASN A 286 -8.48 -7.41 6.13
CA ASN A 286 -7.09 -7.78 6.45
C ASN A 286 -6.19 -7.79 5.21
N ASN A 287 -6.64 -8.40 4.12
CA ASN A 287 -5.84 -8.66 2.91
C ASN A 287 -6.24 -7.77 1.71
N SER A 288 -7.36 -7.04 1.78
CA SER A 288 -7.84 -6.19 0.69
C SER A 288 -8.20 -4.78 1.15
N GLU A 289 -8.27 -3.87 0.19
CA GLU A 289 -8.65 -2.47 0.30
C GLU A 289 -9.84 -2.17 -0.63
N CYS A 290 -10.81 -1.40 -0.14
CA CYS A 290 -12.05 -1.09 -0.87
C CYS A 290 -11.87 0.22 -1.64
N MET A 291 -12.13 0.22 -2.95
CA MET A 291 -12.13 1.40 -3.79
C MET A 291 -13.50 1.65 -4.44
N PRO A 292 -14.12 2.83 -4.26
CA PRO A 292 -15.41 3.15 -4.87
C PRO A 292 -15.27 3.49 -6.36
N ILE A 293 -16.25 3.06 -7.15
CA ILE A 293 -16.36 3.36 -8.59
C ILE A 293 -17.34 4.53 -8.76
N LYS A 294 -16.88 5.61 -9.39
CA LYS A 294 -17.67 6.84 -9.59
C LYS A 294 -18.39 6.83 -10.94
N GLY A 295 -19.55 7.48 -11.01
CA GLY A 295 -20.32 7.68 -12.25
C GLY A 295 -21.36 6.61 -12.57
N LEU A 296 -21.68 5.73 -11.62
CA LEU A 296 -22.72 4.70 -11.77
C LEU A 296 -24.08 5.13 -11.18
N GLY A 297 -24.13 6.26 -10.47
CA GLY A 297 -25.35 6.77 -9.86
C GLY A 297 -25.70 6.03 -8.56
N PHE A 298 -26.96 6.10 -8.16
CA PHE A 298 -27.44 5.55 -6.89
C PHE A 298 -27.64 4.03 -6.93
N VAL A 299 -26.56 3.30 -7.20
CA VAL A 299 -26.54 1.84 -7.37
C VAL A 299 -25.54 1.22 -6.39
N LEU A 300 -25.95 0.15 -5.71
CA LEU A 300 -25.11 -0.64 -4.82
C LEU A 300 -24.21 -1.60 -5.60
N GLY A 301 -23.04 -1.92 -5.03
CA GLY A 301 -22.04 -2.79 -5.66
C GLY A 301 -21.02 -2.03 -6.50
N ALA A 302 -21.09 -0.69 -6.54
CA ALA A 302 -20.15 0.17 -7.24
C ALA A 302 -18.79 0.31 -6.51
N TYR A 303 -18.13 -0.80 -6.17
CA TYR A 303 -16.80 -0.81 -5.57
C TYR A 303 -15.96 -1.98 -6.10
N LYS A 304 -14.63 -1.84 -6.01
CA LYS A 304 -13.68 -2.91 -6.30
C LYS A 304 -12.82 -3.19 -5.06
N CYS A 305 -12.60 -4.46 -4.76
CA CYS A 305 -11.64 -4.88 -3.75
C CYS A 305 -10.26 -5.05 -4.42
N ILE A 306 -9.24 -4.39 -3.90
CA ILE A 306 -7.86 -4.49 -4.38
C ILE A 306 -7.02 -5.13 -3.29
N CYS A 307 -6.18 -6.11 -3.63
CA CYS A 307 -5.32 -6.77 -2.66
C CYS A 307 -4.22 -5.81 -2.14
N LYS A 308 -3.94 -5.88 -0.85
CA LYS A 308 -2.86 -5.12 -0.21
C LYS A 308 -1.50 -5.67 -0.64
N ALA A 309 -0.44 -4.88 -0.45
CA ALA A 309 0.93 -5.34 -0.67
C ALA A 309 1.21 -6.65 0.10
N GLY A 310 1.88 -7.59 -0.56
CA GLY A 310 2.07 -8.95 -0.06
C GLY A 310 0.88 -9.91 -0.27
N PHE A 311 -0.17 -9.51 -0.99
CA PHE A 311 -1.27 -10.39 -1.40
C PHE A 311 -1.61 -10.22 -2.89
N TYR A 312 -2.13 -11.26 -3.53
CA TYR A 312 -2.57 -11.25 -4.93
C TYR A 312 -3.97 -11.87 -5.10
N ASP A 313 -4.63 -11.52 -6.21
CA ASP A 313 -5.93 -12.03 -6.60
C ASP A 313 -5.76 -13.14 -7.65
N PRO A 314 -6.11 -14.40 -7.36
CA PRO A 314 -5.95 -15.51 -8.30
C PRO A 314 -6.88 -15.42 -9.52
N ASN A 315 -7.99 -14.66 -9.44
CA ASN A 315 -9.04 -14.69 -10.46
C ASN A 315 -8.83 -13.67 -11.58
N ILE A 316 -7.83 -12.78 -11.48
CA ILE A 316 -7.50 -11.79 -12.52
C ILE A 316 -7.07 -12.45 -13.83
N PHE A 317 -6.57 -13.69 -13.80
CA PHE A 317 -6.06 -14.41 -14.98
C PHE A 317 -6.94 -15.57 -15.48
N SER A 318 -8.24 -15.60 -15.14
CA SER A 318 -9.21 -16.40 -15.93
C SER A 318 -9.51 -15.68 -17.26
N VAL A 319 -8.48 -15.47 -18.08
CA VAL A 319 -8.62 -14.97 -19.46
C VAL A 319 -9.22 -16.09 -20.32
N ASN A 320 -10.54 -16.24 -20.22
CA ASN A 320 -11.38 -16.94 -21.20
C ASN A 320 -12.81 -16.37 -21.28
N SER A 321 -13.04 -15.11 -20.86
CA SER A 321 -14.34 -14.44 -21.00
C SER A 321 -14.30 -13.12 -21.79
N PHE A 322 -13.16 -12.75 -22.38
CA PHE A 322 -13.11 -11.67 -23.37
C PHE A 322 -13.49 -12.17 -24.77
N GLN A 323 -14.76 -12.47 -24.96
CA GLN A 323 -15.39 -12.33 -26.27
C GLN A 323 -16.69 -11.53 -26.14
N ARG A 324 -16.54 -10.24 -26.42
CA ARG A 324 -17.64 -9.31 -26.69
C ARG A 324 -18.37 -9.80 -27.95
N LYS A 325 -19.62 -10.22 -27.80
CA LYS A 325 -20.63 -10.16 -28.86
C LYS A 325 -22.02 -10.09 -28.26
N ASP A 326 -22.84 -9.29 -28.92
CA ASP A 326 -24.11 -8.72 -28.48
C ASP A 326 -25.23 -9.75 -28.22
N ALA A 327 -26.29 -9.23 -27.60
CA ALA A 327 -27.69 -9.70 -27.61
C ALA A 327 -28.19 -10.60 -26.45
N GLU A 328 -29.10 -9.97 -25.71
CA GLU A 328 -30.39 -10.49 -25.24
C GLU A 328 -30.46 -11.62 -24.19
N ASN A 329 -31.10 -11.25 -23.07
CA ASN A 329 -32.09 -12.03 -22.32
C ASN A 329 -31.83 -13.54 -22.20
N ARG A 330 -31.22 -13.94 -21.08
CA ARG A 330 -31.65 -15.06 -20.22
C ARG A 330 -30.66 -15.21 -19.05
N PHE A 331 -30.85 -14.43 -17.99
CA PHE A 331 -30.38 -14.86 -16.67
C PHE A 331 -31.36 -15.93 -16.17
N SER A 332 -31.09 -17.17 -16.59
CA SER A 332 -31.68 -18.35 -15.97
C SER A 332 -30.94 -18.59 -14.66
N SER A 333 -31.71 -18.79 -13.58
CA SER A 333 -31.24 -19.20 -12.27
C SER A 333 -30.13 -20.24 -12.35
N GLY A 334 -28.91 -19.78 -12.08
CA GLY A 334 -27.72 -20.58 -11.83
C GLY A 334 -27.00 -19.86 -10.71
N GLU A 335 -26.70 -20.60 -9.65
CA GLU A 335 -26.13 -20.15 -8.39
C GLU A 335 -25.16 -18.97 -8.59
N LEU A 336 -25.50 -17.83 -7.98
CA LEU A 336 -24.57 -16.75 -7.73
C LEU A 336 -23.49 -17.33 -6.82
N SER A 337 -22.48 -17.98 -7.42
CA SER A 337 -21.26 -18.33 -6.73
C SER A 337 -20.82 -17.04 -6.08
N GLU A 338 -20.82 -17.08 -4.75
CA GLU A 338 -20.31 -16.06 -3.88
C GLU A 338 -18.86 -15.84 -4.34
N GLU A 339 -18.63 -14.88 -5.24
CA GLU A 339 -17.28 -14.46 -5.63
C GLU A 339 -16.70 -13.74 -4.42
N VAL A 340 -16.30 -14.55 -3.44
CA VAL A 340 -15.57 -14.10 -2.28
C VAL A 340 -14.25 -13.61 -2.84
N TYR A 341 -14.05 -12.29 -2.81
CA TYR A 341 -12.80 -11.63 -3.16
C TYR A 341 -11.71 -12.07 -2.17
N THR A 342 -11.15 -13.26 -2.36
CA THR A 342 -10.10 -13.83 -1.50
C THR A 342 -8.73 -13.50 -2.07
N CYS A 343 -8.04 -12.54 -1.46
CA CYS A 343 -6.64 -12.30 -1.73
C CYS A 343 -5.76 -13.34 -1.01
N LEU A 344 -4.85 -13.98 -1.74
CA LEU A 344 -3.90 -14.96 -1.23
C LEU A 344 -2.56 -14.29 -0.89
N PRO A 345 -1.86 -14.73 0.17
CA PRO A 345 -0.56 -14.17 0.52
C PRO A 345 0.49 -14.51 -0.55
N CYS A 346 1.36 -13.56 -0.85
CA CYS A 346 2.55 -13.78 -1.65
C CYS A 346 3.53 -14.71 -0.91
N ARG A 347 4.38 -15.39 -1.67
CA ARG A 347 5.48 -16.19 -1.12
C ARG A 347 6.45 -15.32 -0.33
N GLU A 348 7.06 -15.89 0.72
CA GLU A 348 7.95 -15.18 1.64
C GLU A 348 9.07 -14.43 0.89
N GLY A 349 9.20 -13.13 1.18
CA GLY A 349 10.22 -12.25 0.60
C GLY A 349 9.82 -11.50 -0.69
N CYS A 350 8.61 -11.72 -1.20
CA CYS A 350 8.01 -10.89 -2.26
C CYS A 350 7.22 -9.71 -1.65
N SER A 351 7.44 -8.48 -2.16
CA SER A 351 6.63 -7.30 -1.78
C SER A 351 5.36 -7.16 -2.62
N TYR A 352 5.44 -7.51 -3.91
CA TYR A 352 4.33 -7.55 -4.85
C TYR A 352 4.43 -8.82 -5.67
N CYS A 353 3.32 -9.52 -5.85
CA CYS A 353 3.22 -10.71 -6.68
C CYS A 353 1.93 -10.67 -7.50
N THR A 354 1.98 -11.20 -8.73
CA THR A 354 0.79 -11.40 -9.57
C THR A 354 0.20 -12.78 -9.37
N ASP A 355 1.07 -13.77 -9.09
CA ASP A 355 0.76 -15.18 -8.95
C ASP A 355 1.65 -15.82 -7.86
N ASP A 356 1.44 -17.12 -7.57
CA ASP A 356 2.29 -17.91 -6.64
C ASP A 356 3.71 -18.22 -7.17
N THR A 357 4.15 -17.50 -8.20
CA THR A 357 5.50 -17.64 -8.77
C THR A 357 6.56 -17.14 -7.79
N PRO A 358 7.67 -17.87 -7.57
CA PRO A 358 8.72 -17.45 -6.66
C PRO A 358 9.43 -16.18 -7.16
N CYS A 359 9.72 -15.22 -6.28
CA CYS A 359 10.52 -14.03 -6.63
C CYS A 359 12.03 -14.30 -6.60
N TYR A 360 12.47 -15.28 -5.81
CA TYR A 360 13.88 -15.66 -5.70
C TYR A 360 14.21 -16.83 -6.62
N ALA A 361 15.37 -16.76 -7.28
CA ALA A 361 15.86 -17.85 -8.12
C ALA A 361 16.00 -19.14 -7.29
N GLN A 362 15.36 -20.21 -7.75
CA GLN A 362 15.35 -21.47 -7.04
C GLN A 362 16.70 -22.18 -7.20
N GLU A 363 17.38 -22.46 -6.10
CA GLU A 363 18.72 -23.06 -6.13
C GLU A 363 18.67 -24.56 -6.49
N ASP A 364 19.50 -24.98 -7.45
CA ASP A 364 19.70 -26.39 -7.79
C ASP A 364 20.43 -27.14 -6.67
N LYS A 365 19.63 -27.79 -5.80
CA LYS A 365 20.13 -28.52 -4.63
C LYS A 365 21.12 -29.65 -5.01
N TYR A 366 20.89 -30.33 -6.13
CA TYR A 366 21.72 -31.45 -6.57
C TYR A 366 23.11 -31.00 -7.02
N LEU A 367 23.20 -29.92 -7.81
CA LEU A 367 24.47 -29.37 -8.26
C LEU A 367 25.31 -28.85 -7.08
N ARG A 368 24.68 -28.14 -6.14
CA ARG A 368 25.35 -27.63 -4.93
C ARG A 368 25.88 -28.76 -4.04
N LEU A 369 25.07 -29.81 -3.83
CA LEU A 369 25.48 -30.97 -3.04
C LEU A 369 26.68 -31.69 -3.68
N ALA A 370 26.67 -31.87 -5.00
CA ALA A 370 27.77 -32.50 -5.72
C ALA A 370 29.08 -31.72 -5.55
N ILE A 371 29.07 -30.40 -5.76
CA ILE A 371 30.25 -29.54 -5.64
C ILE A 371 30.83 -29.60 -4.21
N ILE A 372 29.99 -29.52 -3.19
CA ILE A 372 30.44 -29.55 -1.78
C ILE A 372 30.98 -30.91 -1.38
N SER A 373 30.34 -31.99 -1.82
CA SER A 373 30.82 -33.34 -1.53
C SER A 373 32.23 -33.57 -2.09
N PHE A 374 32.48 -33.12 -3.32
CA PHE A 374 33.79 -33.18 -3.94
C PHE A 374 34.80 -32.27 -3.20
N GLN A 375 34.38 -31.08 -2.81
CA GLN A 375 35.23 -30.12 -2.13
C GLN A 375 35.66 -30.60 -0.73
N THR A 376 34.75 -31.18 0.06
CA THR A 376 35.06 -31.70 1.40
C THR A 376 35.95 -32.93 1.33
N LEU A 377 35.77 -33.78 0.30
CA LEU A 377 36.69 -34.89 0.02
C LEU A 377 38.12 -34.39 -0.24
N CYS A 378 38.28 -33.38 -1.09
CA CYS A 378 39.58 -32.77 -1.37
C CYS A 378 40.23 -32.17 -0.11
N MET A 379 39.47 -31.46 0.73
CA MET A 379 39.98 -30.94 2.01
C MET A 379 40.39 -32.05 2.97
N LEU A 380 39.64 -33.16 3.03
CA LEU A 380 39.98 -34.31 3.86
C LEU A 380 41.27 -34.97 3.39
N LEU A 381 41.45 -35.15 2.07
CA LEU A 381 42.67 -35.71 1.49
C LEU A 381 43.90 -34.81 1.74
N ASP A 382 43.74 -33.49 1.67
CA ASP A 382 44.80 -32.53 1.97
C ASP A 382 45.20 -32.58 3.46
N PHE A 383 44.21 -32.65 4.36
CA PHE A 383 44.44 -32.81 5.80
C PHE A 383 45.15 -34.14 6.13
N ILE A 384 44.73 -35.25 5.51
CA ILE A 384 45.41 -36.55 5.65
C ILE A 384 46.84 -36.43 5.12
N SER A 385 47.05 -35.78 3.97
CA SER A 385 48.39 -35.57 3.40
C SER A 385 49.29 -34.76 4.34
N MET A 386 48.75 -33.76 5.02
CA MET A 386 49.46 -32.98 6.05
C MET A 386 49.90 -33.88 7.23
N LEU A 387 49.02 -34.73 7.74
CA LEU A 387 49.36 -35.69 8.80
C LEU A 387 50.42 -36.71 8.36
N VAL A 388 50.30 -37.24 7.14
CA VAL A 388 51.25 -38.20 6.56
C VAL A 388 52.64 -37.56 6.42
N VAL A 389 52.71 -36.34 5.89
CA VAL A 389 53.97 -35.59 5.77
C VAL A 389 54.61 -35.34 7.13
N TYR A 390 53.81 -34.99 8.14
CA TYR A 390 54.29 -34.78 9.50
C TYR A 390 54.80 -36.09 10.14
N HIS A 391 54.07 -37.19 9.96
CA HIS A 391 54.45 -38.51 10.49
C HIS A 391 55.76 -39.02 9.86
N PHE A 392 55.91 -38.93 8.53
CA PHE A 392 57.09 -39.37 7.80
C PHE A 392 58.21 -38.31 7.72
N ARG A 393 58.21 -37.29 8.59
CA ARG A 393 59.20 -36.19 8.59
C ARG A 393 60.68 -36.61 8.61
N LYS A 394 60.99 -37.81 9.10
CA LYS A 394 62.37 -38.35 9.16
C LYS A 394 62.83 -38.96 7.84
N ALA A 395 61.93 -39.18 6.87
CA ALA A 395 62.26 -39.76 5.58
C ALA A 395 63.23 -38.85 4.79
N LYS A 396 64.22 -39.47 4.13
CA LYS A 396 65.28 -38.76 3.38
C LYS A 396 64.70 -37.86 2.28
N SER A 397 63.62 -38.29 1.62
CA SER A 397 62.92 -37.53 0.56
C SER A 397 62.27 -36.25 1.12
N ILE A 398 61.45 -36.36 2.17
CA ILE A 398 60.73 -35.23 2.79
C ILE A 398 61.72 -34.22 3.40
N ARG A 399 62.78 -34.72 4.07
CA ARG A 399 63.81 -33.87 4.66
C ARG A 399 64.63 -33.10 3.60
N ALA A 400 64.85 -33.69 2.42
CA ALA A 400 65.59 -33.04 1.33
C ALA A 400 64.77 -31.91 0.67
N SER A 401 63.46 -32.10 0.50
CA SER A 401 62.54 -31.11 -0.08
C SER A 401 62.22 -29.94 0.86
N GLY A 402 62.28 -30.18 2.18
CA GLY A 402 62.09 -29.18 3.24
C GLY A 402 60.70 -29.25 3.86
N LEU A 403 60.62 -29.89 5.05
CA LEU A 403 59.37 -30.16 5.77
C LEU A 403 58.49 -28.91 5.94
N VAL A 404 59.07 -27.81 6.45
CA VAL A 404 58.34 -26.58 6.74
C VAL A 404 57.72 -25.97 5.48
N LEU A 405 58.41 -26.03 4.33
CA LEU A 405 57.88 -25.51 3.07
C LEU A 405 56.74 -26.38 2.53
N LEU A 406 56.85 -27.70 2.68
CA LEU A 406 55.82 -28.64 2.26
C LEU A 406 54.55 -28.48 3.12
N GLU A 407 54.72 -28.35 4.44
CA GLU A 407 53.62 -28.11 5.37
C GLU A 407 52.93 -26.76 5.10
N THR A 408 53.68 -25.70 4.77
CA THR A 408 53.07 -24.42 4.38
C THR A 408 52.30 -24.47 3.05
N ILE A 409 52.70 -25.32 2.10
CA ILE A 409 51.96 -25.51 0.83
C ILE A 409 50.63 -26.22 1.10
N LEU A 410 50.62 -27.27 1.93
CA LEU A 410 49.40 -27.99 2.30
C LEU A 410 48.46 -27.07 3.09
N PHE A 411 48.97 -26.32 4.06
CA PHE A 411 48.17 -25.33 4.78
C PHE A 411 47.57 -24.26 3.85
N GLY A 412 48.34 -23.75 2.89
CA GLY A 412 47.85 -22.81 1.89
C GLY A 412 46.79 -23.42 0.96
N SER A 413 46.90 -24.72 0.65
CA SER A 413 45.94 -25.45 -0.18
C SER A 413 44.60 -25.60 0.54
N LEU A 414 44.62 -25.94 1.83
CA LEU A 414 43.44 -25.96 2.69
C LEU A 414 42.75 -24.58 2.73
N LEU A 415 43.52 -23.49 2.83
CA LEU A 415 42.99 -22.13 2.71
C LEU A 415 42.36 -21.86 1.34
N LEU A 416 42.96 -22.29 0.22
CA LEU A 416 42.36 -22.10 -1.12
C LEU A 416 41.08 -22.91 -1.33
N TYR A 417 40.88 -23.98 -0.58
CA TYR A 417 39.69 -24.82 -0.64
C TYR A 417 38.51 -24.31 0.22
N PHE A 418 38.78 -23.52 1.26
CA PHE A 418 37.76 -22.99 2.15
C PHE A 418 36.77 -21.96 1.53
N PRO A 419 37.15 -21.10 0.55
CA PRO A 419 36.24 -20.15 -0.09
C PRO A 419 35.00 -20.77 -0.73
N VAL A 420 35.11 -21.99 -1.27
CA VAL A 420 33.97 -22.73 -1.85
C VAL A 420 32.92 -23.06 -0.79
N VAL A 421 33.36 -23.35 0.44
CA VAL A 421 32.46 -23.57 1.59
C VAL A 421 31.78 -22.28 2.01
N ILE A 422 32.48 -21.13 1.95
CA ILE A 422 31.90 -19.83 2.26
C ILE A 422 30.79 -19.47 1.26
N LEU A 423 31.01 -19.74 -0.04
CA LEU A 423 30.04 -19.47 -1.11
C LEU A 423 28.75 -20.29 -1.01
N TYR A 424 28.76 -21.42 -0.31
CA TYR A 424 27.55 -22.22 -0.13
C TYR A 424 26.51 -21.54 0.76
N PHE A 425 26.97 -20.84 1.80
CA PHE A 425 26.08 -20.16 2.70
C PHE A 425 25.60 -18.82 2.10
N GLU A 426 24.42 -18.37 2.53
CA GLU A 426 23.84 -17.11 2.05
C GLU A 426 24.83 -15.93 2.15
N PRO A 427 24.87 -15.04 1.14
CA PRO A 427 25.81 -13.94 1.10
C PRO A 427 25.55 -12.99 2.27
N SER A 428 26.59 -12.75 3.08
CA SER A 428 26.59 -11.75 4.13
C SER A 428 27.82 -10.86 4.00
N VAL A 429 27.76 -9.65 4.55
CA VAL A 429 28.89 -8.69 4.49
C VAL A 429 30.17 -9.34 5.02
N PHE A 430 30.07 -10.03 6.17
CA PHE A 430 31.19 -10.76 6.77
C PHE A 430 31.71 -11.89 5.87
N ARG A 431 30.81 -12.67 5.26
CA ARG A 431 31.20 -13.79 4.37
C ARG A 431 31.87 -13.29 3.09
N CYS A 432 31.39 -12.20 2.49
CA CYS A 432 32.02 -11.59 1.31
C CYS A 432 33.44 -11.09 1.62
N VAL A 433 33.65 -10.50 2.81
CA VAL A 433 34.98 -10.10 3.30
C VAL A 433 35.87 -11.32 3.52
N LEU A 434 35.38 -12.30 4.29
CA LEU A 434 36.13 -13.51 4.62
C LEU A 434 36.56 -14.29 3.37
N LEU A 435 35.70 -14.36 2.35
CA LEU A 435 35.99 -15.02 1.07
C LEU A 435 37.25 -14.45 0.41
N ARG A 436 37.38 -13.13 0.33
CA ARG A 436 38.52 -12.46 -0.31
C ARG A 436 39.80 -12.62 0.51
N TRP A 437 39.70 -12.52 1.83
CA TRP A 437 40.81 -12.75 2.76
C TRP A 437 41.41 -14.15 2.62
N VAL A 438 40.56 -15.16 2.72
CA VAL A 438 40.99 -16.56 2.68
C VAL A 438 41.57 -16.89 1.32
N ARG A 439 40.90 -16.49 0.21
CA ARG A 439 41.40 -16.74 -1.14
C ARG A 439 42.79 -16.14 -1.34
N LEU A 440 42.98 -14.87 -1.01
CA LEU A 440 44.23 -14.18 -1.28
C LEU A 440 45.38 -14.66 -0.40
N LEU A 441 45.12 -14.94 0.88
CA LEU A 441 46.12 -15.52 1.78
C LEU A 441 46.49 -16.95 1.35
N GLY A 442 45.52 -17.77 0.93
CA GLY A 442 45.77 -19.09 0.36
C GLY A 442 46.64 -19.02 -0.91
N PHE A 443 46.31 -18.11 -1.82
CA PHE A 443 47.10 -17.92 -3.05
C PHE A 443 48.54 -17.49 -2.74
N ALA A 444 48.71 -16.49 -1.89
CA ALA A 444 50.03 -15.98 -1.51
C ALA A 444 50.88 -17.02 -0.75
N THR A 445 50.26 -17.88 0.06
CA THR A 445 50.98 -18.96 0.77
C THR A 445 51.43 -20.06 -0.19
N VAL A 446 50.55 -20.60 -1.05
CA VAL A 446 50.91 -21.68 -1.99
C VAL A 446 51.88 -21.19 -3.06
N TYR A 447 51.51 -20.15 -3.82
CA TYR A 447 52.35 -19.71 -4.93
C TYR A 447 53.57 -18.93 -4.44
N GLY A 448 53.50 -18.25 -3.30
CA GLY A 448 54.66 -17.64 -2.66
C GLY A 448 55.71 -18.66 -2.23
N THR A 449 55.30 -19.76 -1.60
CA THR A 449 56.24 -20.83 -1.20
C THR A 449 56.84 -21.54 -2.41
N VAL A 450 56.03 -21.88 -3.43
CA VAL A 450 56.52 -22.49 -4.68
C VAL A 450 57.53 -21.59 -5.39
N THR A 451 57.22 -20.30 -5.54
CA THR A 451 58.09 -19.31 -6.19
C THR A 451 59.39 -19.11 -5.43
N LEU A 452 59.34 -19.01 -4.10
CA LEU A 452 60.52 -18.90 -3.25
C LEU A 452 61.38 -20.17 -3.27
N LYS A 453 60.75 -21.34 -3.37
CA LYS A 453 61.46 -22.62 -3.49
C LYS A 453 62.20 -22.70 -4.83
N LEU A 454 61.57 -22.29 -5.93
CA LEU A 454 62.21 -22.17 -7.24
C LEU A 454 63.34 -21.13 -7.24
N HIS A 455 63.11 -19.97 -6.60
CA HIS A 455 64.12 -18.92 -6.45
C HIS A 455 65.36 -19.42 -5.69
N ARG A 456 65.16 -20.19 -4.61
CA ARG A 456 66.25 -20.82 -3.85
C ARG A 456 67.04 -21.78 -4.73
N VAL A 457 66.35 -22.65 -5.49
CA VAL A 457 67.01 -23.58 -6.42
C VAL A 457 67.86 -22.80 -7.43
N LEU A 458 67.27 -21.82 -8.11
CA LEU A 458 67.99 -20.98 -9.09
C LEU A 458 69.24 -20.32 -8.50
N LYS A 459 69.12 -19.69 -7.31
CA LYS A 459 70.25 -19.03 -6.63
C LYS A 459 71.34 -20.00 -6.21
N VAL A 460 70.99 -21.20 -5.74
CA VAL A 460 71.98 -22.22 -5.37
C VAL A 460 72.79 -22.66 -6.59
N PHE A 461 72.15 -22.87 -7.75
CA PHE A 461 72.87 -23.22 -8.98
C PHE A 461 73.75 -22.08 -9.49
N LEU A 462 73.24 -20.85 -9.55
CA LEU A 462 74.04 -19.67 -9.91
C LEU A 462 75.23 -19.46 -8.96
N SER A 463 75.07 -19.73 -7.66
CA SER A 463 76.15 -19.63 -6.67
C SER A 463 77.20 -20.74 -6.75
N ARG A 464 76.86 -21.90 -7.33
CA ARG A 464 77.84 -22.97 -7.59
C ARG A 464 78.67 -22.67 -8.84
N THR A 465 78.11 -21.93 -9.79
CA THR A 465 78.81 -21.49 -11.00
C THR A 465 79.60 -20.19 -10.79
N ALA A 466 79.21 -19.35 -9.82
CA ALA A 466 79.92 -18.12 -9.43
C ALA A 466 80.40 -18.20 -7.97
N GLN A 467 81.70 -18.39 -7.77
CA GLN A 467 82.35 -18.51 -6.45
C GLN A 467 82.12 -17.23 -5.61
N ARG A 468 81.51 -17.37 -4.42
CA ARG A 468 81.08 -16.36 -3.41
C ARG A 468 79.63 -15.85 -3.52
N ILE A 469 78.67 -16.67 -3.07
CA ILE A 469 77.39 -16.16 -2.52
C ILE A 469 77.09 -16.97 -1.24
N PRO A 470 76.77 -16.33 -0.10
CA PRO A 470 76.52 -17.04 1.16
C PRO A 470 75.26 -17.92 1.07
N TYR A 471 75.40 -19.17 1.52
CA TYR A 471 74.34 -20.19 1.56
C TYR A 471 73.05 -19.65 2.19
N MET A 472 71.93 -19.72 1.46
CA MET A 472 70.60 -19.34 1.95
C MET A 472 70.06 -20.41 2.91
N THR A 473 70.10 -20.13 4.21
CA THR A 473 69.45 -20.94 5.25
C THR A 473 67.93 -20.92 5.08
N GLY A 474 67.26 -22.05 5.34
CA GLY A 474 65.79 -22.18 5.20
C GLY A 474 65.00 -21.11 5.97
N GLY A 475 65.53 -20.62 7.10
CA GLY A 475 64.93 -19.52 7.86
C GLY A 475 64.87 -18.17 7.11
N ARG A 476 65.81 -17.89 6.19
CA ARG A 476 65.74 -16.68 5.35
C ARG A 476 64.61 -16.76 4.33
N VAL A 477 64.38 -17.95 3.75
CA VAL A 477 63.27 -18.20 2.82
C VAL A 477 61.92 -18.01 3.53
N MET A 478 61.78 -18.56 4.74
CA MET A 478 60.59 -18.34 5.58
C MET A 478 60.39 -16.87 5.94
N ARG A 479 61.47 -16.13 6.20
CA ARG A 479 61.38 -14.67 6.43
C ARG A 479 60.89 -13.92 5.19
N MET A 480 61.37 -14.28 4.00
CA MET A 480 60.89 -13.68 2.74
C MET A 480 59.41 -14.01 2.50
N LEU A 481 58.97 -15.25 2.80
CA LEU A 481 57.56 -15.62 2.74
C LEU A 481 56.71 -14.78 3.71
N ALA A 482 57.17 -14.62 4.95
CA ALA A 482 56.47 -13.80 5.95
C ALA A 482 56.34 -12.34 5.50
N VAL A 483 57.35 -11.79 4.80
CA VAL A 483 57.28 -10.44 4.22
C VAL A 483 56.21 -10.37 3.10
N ILE A 484 56.15 -11.37 2.21
CA ILE A 484 55.12 -11.44 1.17
C ILE A 484 53.71 -11.49 1.80
N LEU A 485 53.52 -12.35 2.80
CA LEU A 485 52.24 -12.48 3.51
C LEU A 485 51.87 -11.20 4.27
N LEU A 486 52.85 -10.51 4.87
CA LEU A 486 52.63 -9.25 5.55
C LEU A 486 52.13 -8.17 4.57
N ILE A 487 52.74 -8.06 3.39
CA ILE A 487 52.29 -7.11 2.36
C ILE A 487 50.83 -7.38 1.95
N VAL A 488 50.50 -8.65 1.72
CA VAL A 488 49.13 -9.09 1.38
C VAL A 488 48.15 -8.77 2.51
N PHE A 489 48.54 -9.04 3.76
CA PHE A 489 47.72 -8.76 4.94
C PHE A 489 47.44 -7.26 5.12
N TRP A 490 48.45 -6.41 4.95
CA TRP A 490 48.27 -4.95 4.98
C TRP A 490 47.34 -4.45 3.88
N PHE A 491 47.45 -5.00 2.67
CA PHE A 491 46.53 -4.70 1.58
C PHE A 491 45.09 -5.09 1.94
N LEU A 492 44.87 -6.28 2.49
CA LEU A 492 43.53 -6.77 2.90
C LEU A 492 42.92 -5.91 4.00
N ILE A 493 43.71 -5.44 4.97
CA ILE A 493 43.25 -4.49 5.99
C ILE A 493 42.81 -3.17 5.34
N GLY A 494 43.64 -2.62 4.44
CA GLY A 494 43.32 -1.37 3.73
C GLY A 494 42.04 -1.50 2.91
N TRP A 495 41.88 -2.61 2.19
CA TRP A 495 40.66 -2.92 1.45
C TRP A 495 39.44 -3.06 2.37
N THR A 496 39.56 -3.81 3.46
CA THR A 496 38.45 -4.00 4.42
C THR A 496 38.01 -2.68 5.03
N SER A 497 38.97 -1.80 5.37
CA SER A 497 38.69 -0.45 5.87
C SER A 497 37.93 0.39 4.84
N ALA A 498 38.34 0.35 3.57
CA ALA A 498 37.64 1.05 2.49
C ALA A 498 36.20 0.54 2.29
N VAL A 499 35.99 -0.78 2.41
CA VAL A 499 34.64 -1.38 2.32
C VAL A 499 33.76 -0.99 3.50
N THR A 500 34.30 -0.97 4.72
CA THR A 500 33.54 -0.53 5.90
C THR A 500 33.09 0.93 5.75
N GLN A 501 33.94 1.80 5.19
CA GLN A 501 33.57 3.20 4.89
C GLN A 501 32.50 3.31 3.80
N ASN A 502 32.57 2.48 2.76
CA ASN A 502 31.56 2.46 1.69
C ASN A 502 30.20 1.99 2.19
N LEU A 503 30.17 1.06 3.14
CA LEU A 503 28.93 0.58 3.78
C LEU A 503 28.27 1.71 4.59
N GLU A 504 29.05 2.53 5.29
CA GLU A 504 28.56 3.71 6.02
C GLU A 504 27.97 4.77 5.07
N ARG A 505 28.45 4.82 3.82
CA ARG A 505 27.95 5.71 2.76
C ARG A 505 26.78 5.13 1.95
N ASN A 506 26.15 4.05 2.41
CA ASN A 506 25.04 3.35 1.73
C ASN A 506 25.38 2.80 0.33
N ILE A 507 26.65 2.49 0.05
CA ILE A 507 27.03 1.76 -1.17
C ILE A 507 26.92 0.26 -0.85
N PRO A 508 25.98 -0.48 -1.48
CA PRO A 508 25.76 -1.87 -1.12
C PRO A 508 26.92 -2.76 -1.58
N LEU A 509 27.40 -3.64 -0.69
CA LEU A 509 28.37 -4.71 -1.01
C LEU A 509 27.67 -5.96 -1.55
N ILE A 510 26.36 -6.09 -1.28
CA ILE A 510 25.49 -7.17 -1.72
C ILE A 510 24.56 -6.58 -2.79
N GLY A 511 24.66 -7.10 -4.01
CA GLY A 511 23.83 -6.70 -5.14
C GLY A 511 22.76 -7.73 -5.42
N GLN A 512 21.64 -7.27 -5.97
CA GLN A 512 20.60 -8.11 -6.54
C GLN A 512 20.89 -8.28 -8.03
N GLY A 513 21.20 -9.52 -8.44
CA GLY A 513 21.21 -9.89 -9.85
C GLY A 513 19.82 -10.32 -10.29
N GLN A 514 19.51 -10.13 -11.57
CA GLN A 514 18.25 -10.55 -12.18
C GLN A 514 18.51 -11.61 -13.25
N THR A 515 17.77 -12.72 -13.19
CA THR A 515 17.82 -13.78 -14.22
C THR A 515 16.96 -13.37 -15.43
N SER A 516 17.12 -14.04 -16.57
CA SER A 516 16.25 -13.89 -17.76
C SER A 516 14.75 -13.98 -17.43
N ASP A 517 14.41 -14.75 -16.40
CA ASP A 517 13.04 -15.00 -15.95
C ASP A 517 12.60 -13.99 -14.86
N TYR A 518 13.26 -12.83 -14.78
CA TYR A 518 13.04 -11.77 -13.80
C TYR A 518 13.23 -12.17 -12.32
N LEU A 519 13.73 -13.37 -12.04
CA LEU A 519 14.05 -13.88 -10.70
C LEU A 519 15.23 -13.13 -10.08
N ILE A 520 15.11 -12.77 -8.80
CA ILE A 520 16.11 -12.01 -8.05
C ILE A 520 17.05 -12.99 -7.33
N PHE A 521 18.35 -12.72 -7.36
CA PHE A 521 19.34 -13.46 -6.57
C PHE A 521 20.36 -12.51 -5.92
N ASN A 522 20.75 -12.82 -4.68
CA ASN A 522 21.72 -12.01 -3.94
C ASN A 522 23.14 -12.50 -4.25
N MET A 523 24.06 -11.59 -4.57
CA MET A 523 25.47 -11.91 -4.77
C MET A 523 26.41 -10.86 -4.17
N CYS A 524 27.63 -11.25 -3.84
CA CYS A 524 28.69 -10.30 -3.47
C CYS A 524 29.13 -9.53 -4.74
N LEU A 525 28.99 -8.21 -4.74
CA LEU A 525 29.35 -7.38 -5.90
C LEU A 525 30.86 -7.37 -6.13
N ILE A 526 31.26 -7.39 -7.41
CA ILE A 526 32.66 -7.26 -7.81
C ILE A 526 33.07 -5.78 -7.73
N ASP A 527 34.12 -5.52 -6.99
CA ASP A 527 34.66 -4.17 -6.79
C ASP A 527 35.91 -3.95 -7.66
N ARG A 528 36.28 -2.69 -7.91
CA ARG A 528 37.52 -2.31 -8.61
C ARG A 528 38.77 -2.93 -7.97
N TRP A 529 38.74 -3.10 -6.66
CA TRP A 529 39.79 -3.77 -5.90
C TRP A 529 39.98 -5.24 -6.31
N ASP A 530 38.90 -5.95 -6.69
CA ASP A 530 39.01 -7.34 -7.16
C ASP A 530 39.72 -7.45 -8.51
N TYR A 531 39.64 -6.40 -9.34
CA TYR A 531 40.42 -6.30 -10.58
C TYR A 531 41.89 -6.03 -10.30
N MET A 532 42.20 -5.12 -9.38
CA MET A 532 43.59 -4.88 -8.96
C MET A 532 44.23 -6.16 -8.40
N MET A 533 43.46 -6.94 -7.64
CA MET A 533 43.90 -8.23 -7.14
C MET A 533 44.16 -9.25 -8.23
N ALA A 534 43.25 -9.41 -9.18
CA ALA A 534 43.43 -10.32 -10.32
C ALA A 534 44.69 -9.96 -11.13
N VAL A 535 44.94 -8.67 -11.37
CA VAL A 535 46.15 -8.20 -12.07
C VAL A 535 47.41 -8.52 -11.27
N ALA A 536 47.41 -8.31 -9.95
CA ALA A 536 48.53 -8.64 -9.08
C ALA A 536 48.81 -10.16 -9.03
N GLU A 537 47.77 -10.99 -8.92
CA GLU A 537 47.86 -12.47 -8.99
C GLU A 537 48.49 -12.90 -10.33
N PHE A 538 48.04 -12.34 -11.44
CA PHE A 538 48.55 -12.66 -12.77
C PHE A 538 50.02 -12.27 -12.95
N LEU A 539 50.42 -11.04 -12.55
CA LEU A 539 51.82 -10.60 -12.59
C LEU A 539 52.72 -11.47 -11.72
N PHE A 540 52.24 -11.90 -10.55
CA PHE A 540 52.96 -12.79 -9.66
C PHE A 540 53.18 -14.17 -10.29
N LEU A 541 52.16 -14.75 -10.94
CA LEU A 541 52.30 -16.02 -11.66
C LEU A 541 53.23 -15.91 -12.87
N LEU A 542 53.19 -14.80 -13.62
CA LEU A 542 54.14 -14.57 -14.72
C LEU A 542 55.59 -14.54 -14.23
N TRP A 543 55.84 -13.92 -13.08
CA TRP A 543 57.16 -13.97 -12.45
C TRP A 543 57.53 -15.39 -12.01
N GLY A 544 56.56 -16.16 -11.49
CA GLY A 544 56.73 -17.59 -11.19
C GLY A 544 57.10 -18.42 -12.42
N VAL A 545 56.43 -18.20 -13.56
CA VAL A 545 56.73 -18.84 -14.85
C VAL A 545 58.13 -18.47 -15.34
N TYR A 546 58.53 -17.20 -15.23
CA TYR A 546 59.90 -16.77 -15.55
C TYR A 546 60.95 -17.54 -14.73
N LEU A 547 60.71 -17.72 -13.42
CA LEU A 547 61.59 -18.53 -12.57
C LEU A 547 61.57 -20.01 -12.95
N CYS A 548 60.41 -20.58 -13.32
CA CYS A 548 60.32 -21.95 -13.83
C CYS A 548 61.17 -22.13 -15.10
N TYR A 549 61.10 -21.16 -16.02
CA TYR A 549 61.89 -21.15 -17.24
C TYR A 549 63.39 -21.06 -16.94
N ALA A 550 63.81 -20.19 -16.02
CA ALA A 550 65.22 -20.07 -15.62
C ALA A 550 65.78 -21.33 -14.96
N VAL A 551 64.94 -22.10 -14.24
CA VAL A 551 65.33 -23.33 -13.55
C VAL A 551 65.26 -24.57 -14.46
N ARG A 552 64.75 -24.47 -15.71
CA ARG A 552 64.54 -25.65 -16.59
C ARG A 552 65.82 -26.44 -16.90
N THR A 553 66.97 -25.76 -16.96
CA THR A 553 68.27 -26.34 -17.30
C THR A 553 68.97 -26.97 -16.09
N VAL A 554 68.36 -26.86 -14.91
CA VAL A 554 68.93 -27.29 -13.63
C VAL A 554 68.64 -28.77 -13.38
N PRO A 555 69.65 -29.67 -13.34
CA PRO A 555 69.43 -31.06 -12.96
C PRO A 555 69.09 -31.14 -11.47
N SER A 556 67.95 -31.74 -11.14
CA SER A 556 67.43 -31.85 -9.78
C SER A 556 67.09 -33.30 -9.45
N ALA A 557 67.24 -33.67 -8.18
CA ALA A 557 66.80 -34.97 -7.69
C ALA A 557 65.27 -35.09 -7.85
N PHE A 558 64.80 -36.24 -8.34
CA PHE A 558 63.37 -36.58 -8.48
C PHE A 558 62.54 -35.69 -9.43
N HIS A 559 63.16 -34.90 -10.31
CA HIS A 559 62.45 -34.03 -11.28
C HIS A 559 61.44 -33.04 -10.64
N GLU A 560 61.63 -32.69 -9.37
CA GLU A 560 60.72 -31.85 -8.58
C GLU A 560 60.38 -30.47 -9.20
N PRO A 561 61.32 -29.71 -9.77
CA PRO A 561 61.03 -28.43 -10.43
C PRO A 561 60.14 -28.57 -11.68
N ARG A 562 60.12 -29.74 -12.35
CA ARG A 562 59.25 -29.95 -13.51
C ARG A 562 57.78 -30.00 -13.09
N TYR A 563 57.47 -30.71 -12.00
CA TYR A 563 56.10 -30.77 -11.47
C TYR A 563 55.63 -29.42 -10.94
N MET A 564 56.51 -28.66 -10.27
CA MET A 564 56.21 -27.28 -9.86
C MET A 564 55.95 -26.36 -11.05
N ALA A 565 56.74 -26.49 -12.13
CA ALA A 565 56.51 -25.73 -13.34
C ALA A 565 55.14 -26.07 -13.96
N VAL A 566 54.80 -27.36 -14.09
CA VAL A 566 53.47 -27.77 -14.60
C VAL A 566 52.34 -27.19 -13.73
N ALA A 567 52.48 -27.23 -12.40
CA ALA A 567 51.48 -26.64 -11.49
C ALA A 567 51.30 -25.13 -11.70
N VAL A 568 52.39 -24.36 -11.80
CA VAL A 568 52.33 -22.90 -12.01
C VAL A 568 51.74 -22.54 -13.38
N HIS A 569 52.05 -23.30 -14.44
CA HIS A 569 51.47 -23.07 -15.76
C HIS A 569 49.98 -23.42 -15.79
N ASN A 570 49.57 -24.53 -15.18
CA ASN A 570 48.16 -24.91 -15.08
C ASN A 570 47.36 -23.85 -14.33
N GLU A 571 47.88 -23.35 -13.20
CA GLU A 571 47.22 -22.27 -12.46
C GLU A 571 47.07 -21.02 -13.32
N LEU A 572 48.12 -20.59 -14.04
CA LEU A 572 48.06 -19.40 -14.88
C LEU A 572 46.94 -19.50 -15.93
N ILE A 573 46.81 -20.66 -16.57
CA ILE A 573 45.78 -20.92 -17.57
C ILE A 573 44.39 -20.91 -16.93
N ILE A 574 44.19 -21.63 -15.83
CA ILE A 574 42.90 -21.73 -15.13
C ILE A 574 42.48 -20.35 -14.59
N SER A 575 43.39 -19.61 -13.96
CA SER A 575 43.12 -18.26 -13.45
C SER A 575 42.78 -17.28 -14.58
N ALA A 576 43.44 -17.36 -15.73
CA ALA A 576 43.09 -16.54 -16.90
C ALA A 576 41.68 -16.85 -17.44
N ILE A 577 41.33 -18.14 -17.56
CA ILE A 577 39.98 -18.57 -17.97
C ILE A 577 38.93 -18.13 -16.95
N PHE A 578 39.19 -18.31 -15.66
CA PHE A 578 38.27 -17.91 -14.60
C PHE A 578 37.99 -16.39 -14.62
N HIS A 579 39.03 -15.57 -14.72
CA HIS A 579 38.86 -14.11 -14.76
C HIS A 579 38.15 -13.62 -16.03
N THR A 580 38.39 -14.25 -17.18
CA THR A 580 37.69 -13.90 -18.43
C THR A 580 36.21 -14.26 -18.37
N ILE A 581 35.86 -15.47 -17.92
CA ILE A 581 34.46 -15.89 -17.72
C ILE A 581 33.75 -14.94 -16.74
N ARG A 582 34.40 -14.63 -15.61
CA ARG A 582 33.85 -13.73 -14.59
C ARG A 582 33.56 -12.33 -15.15
N GLN A 583 34.43 -11.80 -16.02
CA GLN A 583 34.22 -10.51 -16.66
C GLN A 583 33.07 -10.53 -17.67
N VAL A 584 32.94 -11.59 -18.46
CA VAL A 584 31.86 -11.72 -19.46
C VAL A 584 30.50 -11.80 -18.77
N ILE A 585 30.38 -12.61 -17.71
CA ILE A 585 29.12 -12.76 -16.96
C ILE A 585 28.73 -11.46 -16.27
N CYS A 586 29.67 -10.77 -15.61
CA CYS A 586 29.37 -9.50 -14.95
C CYS A 586 29.05 -8.38 -15.94
N ARG A 587 29.64 -8.37 -17.13
CA ARG A 587 29.31 -7.39 -18.18
C ARG A 587 27.94 -7.62 -18.81
N SER A 588 27.45 -8.86 -18.80
CA SER A 588 26.10 -9.20 -19.29
C SER A 588 24.99 -8.89 -18.28
N SER A 589 25.34 -8.64 -17.01
CA SER A 589 24.39 -8.39 -15.91
C SER A 589 24.25 -6.90 -15.55
N ASN A 590 25.06 -6.02 -16.15
CA ASN A 590 24.95 -4.56 -16.12
C ASN A 590 24.45 -4.08 -17.49
#